data_AF-A0A9W8E1V3-F1
#
_entry.id   AF-A0A9W8E1V3-F1
#
_cell.length_a   1.000
_cell.length_b   1.000
_cell.length_c   1.000
_cell.angle_alpha   90.00
_cell.angle_beta   90.00
_cell.angle_gamma   90.00
#
_symmetry.space_group_name_H-M   'P 1'
#
loop_
_entity.id
_entity.type
_entity.pdbx_description
1 polymer ?
#
loop_
_entity_poly.entity_id
_entity_poly.type
_entity_poly.pdbx_seq_one_letter_code
_entity_poly.pdbx_strand_id
1 'polypeptide(L)'
;MKKSTEPKNVPEKETLPTVPKKSGTKRKTGPLRAPAHLRVTSRIDYQPDICKDYKETGFCGFGDSCVFMHDRSDYKSGWQLEKDWEEQQKTKRKADIVTYNFDED
;
A
#
# COMPACT_ATOMS: atom_id res chain seq x y z
N MET A 1 -40.91 -54.49 -1.93
CA MET A 1 -39.69 -53.85 -1.41
C MET A 1 -39.90 -52.34 -1.34
N LYS A 2 -40.18 -51.79 -0.16
CA LYS A 2 -40.33 -50.35 0.04
C LYS A 2 -38.93 -49.80 0.34
N LYS A 3 -38.30 -49.13 -0.63
CA LYS A 3 -37.01 -48.48 -0.39
C LYS A 3 -37.28 -47.02 -0.06
N SER A 4 -37.15 -46.71 1.22
CA SER A 4 -37.06 -45.37 1.77
C SER A 4 -35.99 -44.57 1.03
N THR A 5 -36.32 -43.36 0.59
CA THR A 5 -35.30 -42.35 0.27
C THR A 5 -35.74 -41.05 0.91
N GLU A 6 -35.10 -40.77 2.05
CA GLU A 6 -35.19 -39.56 2.84
C GLU A 6 -34.78 -38.33 2.00
N PRO A 7 -35.48 -37.19 2.08
CA PRO A 7 -35.05 -35.99 1.38
C PRO A 7 -33.83 -35.40 2.10
N LYS A 8 -32.71 -35.31 1.39
CA LYS A 8 -31.47 -34.69 1.88
C LYS A 8 -31.73 -33.20 2.13
N ASN A 9 -31.65 -32.83 3.41
CA ASN A 9 -31.62 -31.46 3.91
C ASN A 9 -30.40 -30.72 3.30
N VAL A 10 -30.65 -29.64 2.55
CA VAL A 10 -29.61 -28.75 2.01
C VAL A 10 -29.51 -27.56 2.96
N PRO A 11 -28.32 -27.22 3.49
CA PRO A 11 -28.18 -26.13 4.44
C PRO A 11 -28.51 -24.80 3.76
N GLU A 12 -29.43 -24.08 4.40
CA GLU A 12 -29.87 -22.73 4.08
C GLU A 12 -28.65 -21.80 4.04
N LYS A 13 -28.34 -21.27 2.86
CA LYS A 13 -27.25 -20.33 2.68
C LYS A 13 -27.61 -19.05 3.43
N GLU A 14 -26.89 -18.77 4.51
CA GLU A 14 -26.95 -17.49 5.22
C GLU A 14 -26.78 -16.35 4.20
N THR A 15 -27.87 -15.63 3.98
CA THR A 15 -27.90 -14.47 3.10
C THR A 15 -27.12 -13.34 3.77
N LEU A 16 -26.02 -12.93 3.14
CA LEU A 16 -25.34 -11.66 3.43
C LEU A 16 -26.39 -10.53 3.49
N PRO A 17 -26.31 -9.58 4.45
CA PRO A 17 -27.30 -8.54 4.60
C PRO A 17 -27.39 -7.72 3.30
N THR A 18 -28.53 -7.84 2.63
CA THR A 18 -28.86 -7.07 1.43
C THR A 18 -28.85 -5.58 1.77
N VAL A 19 -27.79 -4.89 1.36
CA VAL A 19 -27.74 -3.42 1.33
C VAL A 19 -28.95 -2.93 0.53
N PRO A 20 -29.78 -2.01 1.05
CA PRO A 20 -30.94 -1.52 0.33
C PRO A 20 -30.50 -0.84 -0.97
N LYS A 21 -30.85 -1.44 -2.11
CA LYS A 21 -30.72 -0.82 -3.44
C LYS A 21 -31.62 0.42 -3.46
N LYS A 22 -31.05 1.60 -3.17
CA LYS A 22 -31.72 2.87 -3.46
C LYS A 22 -31.87 3.00 -4.97
N SER A 23 -33.10 2.86 -5.43
CA SER A 23 -33.53 3.09 -6.79
C SER A 23 -33.39 4.58 -7.14
N GLY A 24 -32.70 4.87 -8.25
CA GLY A 24 -32.98 6.07 -9.05
C GLY A 24 -32.32 7.39 -8.63
N THR A 25 -31.01 7.44 -8.42
CA THR A 25 -30.27 8.68 -8.74
C THR A 25 -29.71 8.52 -10.15
N LYS A 26 -30.16 9.37 -11.09
CA LYS A 26 -29.56 9.45 -12.44
C LYS A 26 -28.05 9.55 -12.25
N ARG A 27 -27.29 8.52 -12.63
CA ARG A 27 -25.82 8.56 -12.55
C ARG A 27 -25.40 9.75 -13.40
N LYS A 28 -24.86 10.80 -12.76
CA LYS A 28 -24.37 11.96 -13.49
C LYS A 28 -23.19 11.46 -14.32
N THR A 29 -23.36 11.39 -15.64
CA THR A 29 -22.29 11.00 -16.56
C THR A 29 -21.29 12.15 -16.63
N GLY A 30 -20.05 11.89 -16.25
CA GLY A 30 -18.96 12.88 -16.21
C GLY A 30 -18.18 12.85 -14.90
N PRO A 31 -17.11 13.65 -14.77
CA PRO A 31 -16.34 13.76 -13.55
C PRO A 31 -17.25 14.10 -12.36
N LEU A 32 -17.28 13.22 -11.37
CA LEU A 32 -18.08 13.43 -10.17
C LEU A 32 -17.36 14.42 -9.24
N ARG A 33 -18.10 15.38 -8.71
CA ARG A 33 -17.58 16.32 -7.71
C ARG A 33 -17.21 15.57 -6.43
N ALA A 34 -15.99 15.76 -5.95
CA ALA A 34 -15.54 15.25 -4.65
C ALA A 34 -16.37 15.86 -3.49
N PRO A 35 -16.57 15.12 -2.38
CA PRO A 35 -17.29 15.62 -1.21
C PRO A 35 -16.62 16.87 -0.61
N ALA A 36 -17.43 17.84 -0.17
CA ALA A 36 -16.93 19.14 0.28
C ALA A 36 -16.28 19.11 1.69
N HIS A 37 -16.59 18.10 2.50
CA HIS A 37 -16.18 18.00 3.90
C HIS A 37 -15.81 16.56 4.25
N LEU A 38 -14.81 16.04 3.53
CA LEU A 38 -14.16 14.77 3.83
C LEU A 38 -12.65 14.97 3.79
N ARG A 39 -11.95 14.51 4.83
CA ARG A 39 -10.49 14.41 4.81
C ARG A 39 -10.08 13.04 4.31
N VAL A 40 -9.44 12.97 3.15
CA VAL A 40 -8.85 11.72 2.66
C VAL A 40 -7.59 11.42 3.49
N THR A 41 -7.51 10.21 4.04
CA THR A 41 -6.30 9.75 4.72
C THR A 41 -5.33 9.19 3.69
N SER A 42 -4.24 9.90 3.43
CA SER A 42 -3.12 9.36 2.65
C SER A 42 -2.18 8.59 3.56
N ARG A 43 -1.95 7.31 3.27
CA ARG A 43 -0.87 6.51 3.84
C ARG A 43 0.13 6.23 2.73
N ILE A 44 1.41 6.39 3.03
CA ILE A 44 2.50 6.06 2.11
C ILE A 44 2.69 4.54 2.16
N ASP A 45 2.55 3.88 1.02
CA ASP A 45 2.91 2.47 0.87
C ASP A 45 4.41 2.37 0.60
N TYR A 46 5.12 1.67 1.47
CA TYR A 46 6.57 1.53 1.41
C TYR A 46 7.00 0.21 0.80
N GLN A 47 6.07 -0.69 0.48
CA GLN A 47 6.38 -1.98 -0.11
C GLN A 47 6.59 -1.81 -1.62
N PRO A 48 7.81 -2.03 -2.15
CA PRO A 48 8.03 -1.95 -3.59
C PRO A 48 7.57 -3.25 -4.25
N ASP A 49 6.73 -3.13 -5.28
CA ASP A 49 6.32 -4.28 -6.11
C ASP A 49 7.40 -4.62 -7.15
N ILE A 50 8.62 -4.91 -6.68
CA ILE A 50 9.78 -5.27 -7.51
C ILE A 50 10.02 -6.78 -7.42
N CYS A 51 10.27 -7.40 -8.57
CA CYS A 51 10.59 -8.82 -8.64
C CYS A 51 11.93 -9.08 -7.95
N LYS A 52 11.88 -9.80 -6.83
CA LYS A 52 13.05 -10.15 -6.04
C LYS A 52 14.09 -10.93 -6.87
N ASP A 53 13.63 -11.98 -7.56
CA ASP A 53 14.51 -12.87 -8.33
C ASP A 53 15.18 -12.10 -9.48
N TYR A 54 14.44 -11.23 -10.16
CA TYR A 54 14.98 -10.38 -11.22
C TYR A 54 16.00 -9.35 -10.70
N LYS A 55 15.78 -8.81 -9.49
CA LYS A 55 16.69 -7.84 -8.89
C LYS A 55 18.03 -8.47 -8.47
N GLU A 56 17.99 -9.64 -7.83
CA GLU A 56 19.19 -10.29 -7.30
C GLU A 56 19.98 -11.05 -8.38
N THR A 57 19.29 -11.79 -9.25
CA THR A 57 19.92 -12.69 -10.22
C THR A 57 19.89 -12.17 -11.65
N GLY A 58 19.04 -11.16 -11.92
CA GLY A 58 18.85 -10.65 -13.27
C GLY A 58 17.97 -11.53 -14.17
N PHE A 59 17.48 -12.66 -13.66
CA PHE A 59 16.63 -13.60 -14.37
C PHE A 59 15.39 -13.91 -13.54
N CYS A 60 14.20 -13.67 -14.11
CA CYS A 60 12.95 -14.10 -13.51
C CYS A 60 12.48 -15.38 -14.22
N GLY A 61 12.24 -16.45 -13.47
CA GLY A 61 11.71 -17.70 -14.04
C GLY A 61 10.32 -17.56 -14.66
N PHE A 62 9.57 -16.52 -14.27
CA PHE A 62 8.28 -16.18 -14.87
C PHE A 62 8.42 -15.34 -16.16
N GLY A 63 9.62 -14.84 -16.48
CA GLY A 63 9.84 -13.93 -17.60
C GLY A 63 8.86 -12.76 -17.60
N ASP A 64 8.38 -12.37 -18.77
CA ASP A 64 7.47 -11.22 -18.94
C ASP A 64 6.07 -11.43 -18.35
N SER A 65 5.76 -12.64 -17.84
CA SER A 65 4.51 -12.91 -17.13
C SER A 65 4.57 -12.59 -15.63
N CYS A 66 5.70 -12.08 -15.13
CA CYS A 66 5.83 -11.69 -13.74
C CYS A 66 4.87 -10.55 -13.39
N VAL A 67 4.14 -10.70 -12.27
CA VAL A 67 3.25 -9.65 -11.73
C VAL A 67 4.02 -8.49 -11.10
N PHE A 68 5.29 -8.71 -10.77
CA PHE A 68 6.16 -7.73 -10.13
C PHE A 68 7.08 -7.04 -11.15
N MET A 69 7.44 -5.78 -10.91
CA MET A 69 8.30 -5.03 -11.82
C MET A 69 9.70 -5.62 -11.95
N HIS A 70 10.15 -5.74 -13.19
CA HIS A 70 11.52 -6.09 -13.56
C HIS A 70 12.42 -4.85 -13.57
N ASP A 71 12.86 -4.41 -12.39
CA ASP A 71 13.83 -3.34 -12.24
C ASP A 71 15.09 -3.86 -11.53
N ARG A 72 16.27 -3.48 -12.03
CA ARG A 72 17.58 -3.79 -11.43
C ARG A 72 18.13 -2.62 -10.60
N SER A 73 17.39 -1.53 -10.49
CA SER A 73 17.83 -0.36 -9.76
C SER A 73 17.84 -0.60 -8.24
N ASP A 74 18.84 -0.04 -7.57
CA ASP A 74 19.10 -0.18 -6.13
C ASP A 74 18.85 1.12 -5.35
N TYR A 75 17.87 1.92 -5.78
CA TYR A 75 17.54 3.18 -5.11
C TYR A 75 17.21 2.97 -3.64
N LYS A 76 17.76 3.86 -2.80
CA LYS A 76 17.37 3.97 -1.39
C LYS A 76 15.89 4.32 -1.30
N SER A 77 15.18 3.60 -0.44
CA SER A 77 13.79 3.91 -0.13
C SER A 77 13.67 5.23 0.63
N GLY A 78 12.54 5.94 0.49
CA GLY A 78 12.37 7.28 1.06
C GLY A 78 12.66 7.36 2.56
N TRP A 79 12.34 6.30 3.33
CA TRP A 79 12.61 6.26 4.77
C TRP A 79 14.10 6.19 5.10
N GLN A 80 14.91 5.54 4.26
CA GLN A 80 16.36 5.49 4.43
C GLN A 80 16.95 6.87 4.16
N LEU A 81 16.41 7.57 3.16
CA LEU A 81 16.87 8.90 2.78
C LEU A 81 16.52 9.95 3.85
N GLU A 82 15.32 9.87 4.44
CA GLU A 82 14.91 10.72 5.56
C GLU A 82 15.81 10.51 6.78
N LYS A 83 16.10 9.26 7.15
CA LYS A 83 17.01 8.97 8.27
C LYS A 83 18.42 9.50 8.04
N ASP A 84 18.99 9.23 6.86
CA ASP A 84 20.32 9.72 6.50
C ASP A 84 20.36 11.25 6.56
N TRP A 85 19.27 11.93 6.18
CA TRP A 85 19.17 13.38 6.25
C TRP A 85 19.04 13.91 7.68
N GLU A 86 18.19 13.30 8.52
CA GLU A 86 18.03 13.66 9.94
C GLU A 86 19.34 13.51 10.72
N GLU A 87 20.09 12.43 10.48
CA GLU A 87 21.40 12.21 11.12
C GLU A 87 22.42 13.27 10.71
N GLN A 88 22.44 13.66 9.43
CA GLN A 88 23.28 14.75 8.95
C GLN A 88 22.90 16.10 9.58
N GLN A 89 21.60 16.40 9.69
CA GLN A 89 21.13 17.62 10.35
C GLN A 89 21.50 17.65 11.83
N LYS A 90 21.35 16.52 12.53
CA LYS A 90 21.74 16.39 13.93
C LYS A 90 23.24 16.57 14.12
N THR A 91 24.05 16.02 13.22
CA THR A 91 25.51 16.17 13.24
C THR A 91 25.93 17.61 13.00
N LYS A 92 25.31 18.30 12.01
CA LYS A 92 25.55 19.73 11.74
C LYS A 92 25.17 20.59 12.95
N ARG A 93 23.97 20.40 13.49
CA ARG A 93 23.53 21.11 14.71
C ARG A 93 24.49 20.87 15.88
N LYS A 94 25.01 19.66 16.06
CA LYS A 94 25.99 19.37 17.11
C LYS A 94 27.32 20.08 16.85
N ALA A 95 27.79 20.10 15.60
CA ALA A 95 28.99 20.85 15.21
C ALA A 95 28.81 22.35 15.49
N ASP A 96 27.68 22.93 15.08
CA ASP A 96 27.35 24.34 15.32
C ASP A 96 27.26 24.68 16.82
N ILE A 97 26.72 23.77 17.64
CA ILE A 97 26.72 23.91 19.11
C ILE A 97 28.15 23.87 19.65
N VAL A 98 28.99 22.94 19.18
CA VAL A 98 30.38 22.81 19.66
C VAL A 98 31.20 24.04 19.28
N THR A 99 31.04 24.58 18.07
CA THR A 99 31.73 25.81 17.67
C THR A 99 31.32 26.99 18.54
N TYR A 100 30.04 27.13 18.86
CA TYR A 100 29.56 28.24 19.69
C TYR A 100 30.06 28.18 21.14
N ASN A 101 30.33 26.99 21.69
CA ASN A 101 30.89 26.82 23.03
C ASN A 101 32.43 26.96 23.06
N PHE A 102 33.11 27.08 21.92
CA PHE A 102 34.56 27.23 21.83
C PHE A 102 35.01 28.71 21.78
N ASP A 103 34.15 29.62 21.33
CA ASP A 103 34.46 31.06 21.19
C ASP A 103 34.17 31.90 22.46
N GLU A 104 33.85 31.27 23.59
CA GLU A 104 33.50 31.93 24.88
C GLU A 104 34.53 31.76 26.02
N ASP A 105 35.73 31.22 25.73
CA ASP A 105 36.94 31.21 26.61
C ASP A 105 38.03 32.14 26.05
#